data_AF-A0A2E3WGV1-F1
#
_entry.id   AF-A0A2E3WGV1-F1
#
_cell.length_a   1.000
_cell.length_b   1.000
_cell.length_c   1.000
_cell.angle_alpha   90.00
_cell.angle_beta   90.00
_cell.angle_gamma   90.00
#
_symmetry.space_group_name_H-M   'P 1'
#
loop_
_entity.id
_entity.type
_entity.pdbx_description
1 polymer ?
#
loop_
_entity_poly.entity_id
_entity_poly.type
_entity_poly.pdbx_seq_one_letter_code
_entity_poly.pdbx_strand_id
1 'polypeptide(L)' 'MPHDFVQSVVDDFSEVDKLIYESLSSRIPLVKQIAGYLIEAGGKRLRPLLVLLCAKACGYEGRDHIKLAAVIEFLHTA' A
#
# COMPACT_ATOMS: atom_id res chain seq x y z
N MET A 1 17.51 6.94 6.22
CA MET A 1 16.67 8.13 6.50
C MET A 1 15.21 7.69 6.48
N PRO A 2 14.58 7.38 7.62
CA PRO A 2 13.13 7.38 7.65
C PRO A 2 12.71 8.82 7.33
N HIS A 3 11.97 9.00 6.24
CA HIS A 3 11.50 10.33 5.87
C HIS A 3 10.36 10.69 6.82
N ASP A 4 10.48 11.82 7.52
CA ASP A 4 9.64 12.26 8.65
C ASP A 4 8.12 12.16 8.40
N PHE A 5 7.71 12.30 7.15
CA PHE A 5 6.30 12.24 6.74
C PHE A 5 5.71 10.83 6.74
N VAL A 6 6.50 9.77 6.59
CA VAL A 6 5.98 8.38 6.65
C VAL A 6 5.41 8.08 8.03
N GLN A 7 6.01 8.65 9.08
CA GLN A 7 5.56 8.48 10.45
C GLN A 7 4.10 8.96 10.65
N SER A 8 3.66 9.93 9.85
CA SER A 8 2.31 10.48 9.95
C SER A 8 1.21 9.52 9.48
N VAL A 9 1.57 8.47 8.73
CA VAL A 9 0.62 7.49 8.14
C VAL A 9 1.11 6.05 8.32
N VAL A 10 1.97 5.78 9.30
CA VAL A 10 2.61 4.47 9.49
C VAL A 10 1.61 3.33 9.74
N ASP A 11 0.56 3.61 10.51
CA ASP A 11 -0.49 2.63 10.83
C ASP A 11 -1.31 2.30 9.57
N ASP A 12 -1.76 3.32 8.85
CA ASP A 12 -2.47 3.16 7.59
C ASP A 12 -1.62 2.43 6.54
N PHE A 13 -0.33 2.73 6.49
CA PHE A 13 0.61 2.06 5.59
C PHE A 13 0.74 0.57 5.92
N SER A 14 0.76 0.21 7.21
CA SER A 14 0.78 -1.19 7.65
C SER A 14 -0.50 -1.93 7.26
N GLU A 15 -1.66 -1.26 7.31
CA GLU A 15 -2.94 -1.82 6.86
C GLU A 15 -3.00 -2.01 5.33
N VAL A 16 -2.40 -1.10 4.55
CA VAL A 16 -2.24 -1.27 3.10
C VAL A 16 -1.38 -2.50 2.80
N ASP A 17 -0.27 -2.68 3.50
CA ASP A 17 0.63 -3.82 3.32
C ASP A 17 -0.10 -5.15 3.59
N LYS A 18 -0.87 -5.19 4.67
CA LYS A 18 -1.71 -6.33 5.02
C LYS A 18 -2.76 -6.61 3.95
N LEU A 19 -3.46 -5.57 3.47
CA LEU A 19 -4.50 -5.71 2.44
C LEU A 19 -3.91 -6.22 1.11
N ILE A 20 -2.73 -5.74 0.72
CA ILE A 20 -2.01 -6.21 -0.47
C ILE A 20 -1.67 -7.70 -0.32
N TYR A 21 -1.13 -8.10 0.83
CA TYR A 21 -0.78 -9.49 1.10
C TYR A 21 -2.01 -10.41 1.06
N GLU A 22 -3.09 -10.03 1.73
CA GLU A 22 -4.36 -10.77 1.74
C GLU A 22 -4.96 -10.88 0.33
N SER A 23 -4.96 -9.79 -0.44
CA SER A 23 -5.53 -9.76 -1.80
C SER A 23 -4.74 -10.62 -2.79
N LEU A 24 -3.45 -10.80 -2.57
CA LEU A 24 -2.59 -11.63 -3.42
C LEU A 24 -2.44 -13.08 -2.93
N SER A 25 -3.14 -13.45 -1.84
CA SER A 25 -3.19 -14.82 -1.32
C SER A 25 -4.02 -15.75 -2.22
N SER A 26 -3.61 -15.90 -3.48
CA SER A 26 -4.27 -16.77 -4.46
C SER A 26 -3.76 -18.21 -4.41
N ARG A 27 -4.63 -19.16 -4.74
CA ARG A 27 -4.22 -20.57 -4.97
C ARG A 27 -3.36 -20.74 -6.22
N ILE A 28 -3.26 -19.70 -7.06
CA ILE A 28 -2.46 -19.68 -8.29
C ILE A 28 -1.01 -19.26 -7.93
N PRO A 29 -0.01 -20.14 -8.10
CA PRO A 29 1.38 -19.88 -7.69
C PRO A 29 2.01 -18.61 -8.29
N LEU A 30 1.68 -18.28 -9.55
CA LEU A 30 2.20 -17.11 -10.24
C LEU A 30 1.78 -15.79 -9.56
N VAL A 31 0.55 -15.72 -9.06
CA VAL A 31 0.03 -14.53 -8.35
C VAL A 31 0.76 -14.33 -7.02
N LYS A 32 1.06 -15.41 -6.29
CA LYS A 32 1.87 -15.37 -5.08
C LYS A 32 3.30 -14.90 -5.34
N GLN A 33 3.88 -15.29 -6.47
CA GLN A 33 5.24 -14.90 -6.82
C GLN A 33 5.34 -13.40 -7.13
N ILE A 34 4.35 -12.82 -7.84
CA ILE A 34 4.24 -11.38 -8.05
C ILE A 34 4.04 -10.64 -6.71
N ALA A 35 3.30 -11.22 -5.77
CA ALA A 35 3.14 -10.69 -4.41
C ALA A 35 4.45 -10.59 -3.63
N GLY A 36 5.28 -11.63 -3.70
CA GLY A 36 6.60 -11.64 -3.09
C GLY A 36 7.47 -10.53 -3.66
N TYR A 37 7.52 -10.40 -5.00
CA TYR A 37 8.26 -9.32 -5.65
C TYR A 37 7.76 -7.93 -5.25
N LEU A 38 6.46 -7.71 -5.13
CA LEU A 38 5.86 -6.45 -4.67
C LEU A 38 6.31 -6.04 -3.27
N ILE A 39 6.36 -7.02 -2.36
CA ILE A 39 6.72 -6.79 -0.96
C ILE A 39 8.23 -6.57 -0.83
N GLU A 40 9.03 -7.38 -1.51
CA GLU A 40 10.50 -7.39 -1.41
C GLU A 40 11.19 -6.32 -2.25
N ALA A 41 10.58 -5.82 -3.33
CA ALA A 41 11.19 -4.83 -4.22
C ALA A 41 11.48 -3.48 -3.54
N GLY A 42 11.00 -3.24 -2.32
CA GLY A 42 11.57 -2.25 -1.40
C GLY A 42 11.57 -0.79 -1.90
N GLY A 43 10.87 -0.50 -3.00
CA GLY A 43 10.55 0.88 -3.37
C GLY A 43 9.78 1.48 -2.22
N LYS A 44 9.99 2.76 -1.92
CA LYS A 44 9.39 3.48 -0.77
C LYS A 44 7.84 3.57 -0.81
N ARG A 45 7.18 2.73 -1.64
CA ARG A 45 5.76 2.68 -2.04
C ARG A 45 5.17 4.08 -2.05
N LEU A 46 5.85 4.94 -2.82
CA LEU A 46 5.56 6.36 -2.91
C LEU A 46 4.12 6.62 -3.32
N ARG A 47 3.51 5.70 -4.09
CA ARG A 47 2.13 5.81 -4.56
C ARG A 47 1.11 5.58 -3.43
N PRO A 48 1.12 4.43 -2.70
CA PRO A 48 0.34 4.29 -1.47
C PRO A 48 0.55 5.45 -0.51
N LEU A 49 1.81 5.81 -0.26
CA LEU A 49 2.16 6.86 0.67
C LEU A 49 1.51 8.21 0.30
N LEU A 50 1.54 8.57 -1.00
CA LEU A 50 0.90 9.78 -1.49
C LEU A 50 -0.62 9.76 -1.27
N VAL A 51 -1.28 8.63 -1.54
CA VAL A 51 -2.73 8.49 -1.33
C VAL A 51 -3.09 8.68 0.14
N LEU A 52 -2.34 8.04 1.05
CA LEU A 52 -2.58 8.14 2.50
C LEU A 52 -2.36 9.57 3.02
N LEU A 53 -1.26 10.22 2.59
CA LEU A 53 -0.97 11.60 2.95
C LEU A 53 -2.05 12.57 2.42
N CYS A 54 -2.54 12.38 1.19
CA CYS A 54 -3.62 13.17 0.63
C CYS A 54 -4.93 12.99 1.40
N ALA A 55 -5.31 11.76 1.74
CA ALA A 55 -6.51 11.49 2.54
C ALA A 55 -6.46 12.23 3.89
N LYS A 56 -5.31 12.14 4.58
CA LYS A 56 -5.09 12.83 5.86
C LYS A 56 -5.06 14.35 5.69
N ALA A 57 -4.40 14.87 4.67
CA ALA A 57 -4.33 16.31 4.39
C ALA A 57 -5.70 16.90 4.01
N CYS A 58 -6.58 16.10 3.40
CA CYS A 58 -7.96 16.49 3.08
C CYS A 58 -8.95 16.29 4.25
N GLY A 59 -8.50 15.81 5.41
CA GLY A 59 -9.36 15.56 6.57
C GLY A 59 -10.36 14.42 6.37
N TYR A 60 -10.03 13.41 5.55
CA TYR A 60 -10.88 12.25 5.35
C TYR A 60 -10.86 11.34 6.60
N GLU A 61 -12.04 11.01 7.13
CA GLU A 61 -12.19 10.21 8.37
C GLU A 61 -12.66 8.77 8.11
N GLY A 62 -12.88 8.39 6.85
CA GLY A 62 -13.27 7.03 6.48
C GLY A 62 -12.10 6.05 6.42
N ARG A 63 -12.32 4.88 5.78
CA ARG A 63 -11.29 3.84 5.64
C ARG A 63 -11.00 3.43 4.19
N ASP A 64 -11.67 4.04 3.22
CA ASP A 64 -11.50 3.63 1.82
C ASP A 64 -10.17 4.10 1.20
N HIS A 65 -9.46 5.03 1.84
CA HIS A 65 -8.11 5.43 1.44
C HIS A 65 -7.10 4.27 1.49
N ILE A 66 -7.30 3.31 2.40
CA ILE A 66 -6.50 2.07 2.47
C ILE A 66 -6.69 1.22 1.21
N LYS A 67 -7.96 0.98 0.82
CA LYS A 67 -8.29 0.21 -0.38
C LYS A 67 -7.79 0.94 -1.63
N LEU A 68 -7.98 2.25 -1.69
CA LEU A 68 -7.52 3.07 -2.82
C LEU A 68 -6.00 3.01 -2.96
N ALA A 69 -5.25 3.14 -1.86
CA ALA A 69 -3.80 3.02 -1.85
C ALA A 69 -3.34 1.65 -2.38
N ALA A 70 -3.99 0.56 -1.95
CA ALA A 70 -3.70 -0.79 -2.44
C ALA A 70 -4.01 -0.96 -3.94
N VAL A 71 -5.15 -0.46 -4.40
CA VAL A 71 -5.54 -0.51 -5.83
C VAL A 71 -4.54 0.24 -6.70
N ILE A 72 -4.10 1.43 -6.28
CA ILE A 72 -3.12 2.23 -7.03
C ILE A 72 -1.78 1.49 -7.14
N GLU A 73 -1.34 0.79 -6.09
CA GLU A 73 -0.11 0.01 -6.15
C GLU A 73 -0.24 -1.21 -7.08
N PHE A 74 -1.39 -1.89 -7.08
CA PHE A 74 -1.67 -2.97 -8.03
C PHE A 74 -1.63 -2.47 -9.48
N LEU A 75 -2.27 -1.34 -9.76
CA LEU A 75 -2.29 -0.76 -11.12
C LEU A 75 -0.91 -0.34 -11.61
N HIS A 76 0.00 0.07 -10.71
CA HIS A 76 1.37 0.41 -11.09
C HIS A 76 2.22 -0.84 -11.41
N THR A 77 1.92 -1.95 -10.76
CA THR A 77 2.72 -3.18 -10.84
C THR A 77 2.37 -4.03 -12.06
N ALA A 78 1.12 -3.95 -12.51
CA ALA A 78 0.65 -4.59 -13.75
C ALA A 78 1.39 -4.05 -14.98
#